data_AF-A0AAU8HB93-F1
#
_entry.id   AF-A0AAU8HB93-F1
#
_cell.length_a   1.000
_cell.length_b   1.000
_cell.length_c   1.000
_cell.angle_alpha   90.00
_cell.angle_beta   90.00
_cell.angle_gamma   90.00
#
_symmetry.space_group_name_H-M   'P 1'
#
loop_
_entity.id
_entity.type
_entity.pdbx_description
1 polymer ?
#
loop_
_entity_poly.entity_id
_entity_poly.type
_entity_poly.pdbx_seq_one_letter_code
_entity_poly.pdbx_strand_id
1 'polypeptide(L)'
;MSIDIQAHANAVLGLLRGVPDLPVYPPEEPDDTGQIVPDGAEPPYVAAQIRPGFALGPSIVAATTRAVFDITCHCVGGNDIAARAVAQQVVNALLDVVPTIAGRQSYPIRYLDSPPARPDESTGRLVVDQTYLFRLETLPG
;
A
#
# COMPACT_ATOMS: atom_id res chain seq x y z
N MET A 1 -16.39 18.65 -2.59
CA MET A 1 -15.41 18.27 -1.56
C MET A 1 -14.16 17.79 -2.28
N SER A 2 -12.99 18.38 -2.01
CA SER A 2 -11.74 17.94 -2.63
C SER A 2 -11.37 16.55 -2.12
N ILE A 3 -10.66 15.76 -2.93
CA ILE A 3 -10.15 14.44 -2.51
C ILE A 3 -8.96 14.69 -1.58
N ASP A 4 -9.09 14.31 -0.30
CA ASP A 4 -7.99 14.35 0.66
C ASP A 4 -7.14 13.08 0.52
N ILE A 5 -6.05 13.18 -0.24
CA ILE A 5 -5.11 12.08 -0.49
C ILE A 5 -4.49 11.60 0.83
N GLN A 6 -4.18 12.51 1.75
CA GLN A 6 -3.55 12.18 3.02
C GLN A 6 -4.48 11.36 3.91
N ALA A 7 -5.78 11.69 3.93
CA ALA A 7 -6.78 10.91 4.67
C ALA A 7 -6.87 9.46 4.16
N HIS A 8 -6.79 9.23 2.85
CA HIS A 8 -6.80 7.88 2.27
C HIS A 8 -5.52 7.11 2.61
N ALA A 9 -4.36 7.75 2.46
CA ALA A 9 -3.07 7.16 2.83
C ALA A 9 -3.04 6.78 4.32
N ASN A 10 -3.50 7.67 5.21
CA ASN A 10 -3.56 7.42 6.65
C ASN A 10 -4.48 6.26 7.00
N ALA A 11 -5.61 6.09 6.32
CA ALA A 11 -6.53 4.98 6.58
C ALA A 11 -5.88 3.63 6.22
N VAL A 12 -5.21 3.54 5.07
CA VAL A 12 -4.50 2.32 4.64
C VAL A 12 -3.31 2.03 5.55
N LEU A 13 -2.48 3.04 5.83
CA LEU A 13 -1.34 2.90 6.74
C LEU A 13 -1.79 2.54 8.17
N GLY A 14 -2.96 3.01 8.60
CA GLY A 14 -3.57 2.66 9.88
C GLY A 14 -3.93 1.17 9.97
N LEU A 15 -4.48 0.59 8.90
CA LEU A 15 -4.74 -0.86 8.83
C LEU A 15 -3.45 -1.68 8.95
N LEU A 16 -2.41 -1.29 8.21
CA LEU A 16 -1.10 -1.96 8.24
C LEU A 16 -0.43 -1.84 9.60
N ARG A 17 -0.43 -0.65 10.20
CA ARG A 17 0.15 -0.39 11.54
C ARG A 17 -0.64 -1.07 12.67
N GLY A 18 -1.87 -1.51 12.40
CA GLY A 18 -2.65 -2.34 13.31
C GLY A 18 -2.19 -3.79 13.38
N VAL A 19 -1.32 -4.23 12.47
CA VAL A 19 -0.74 -5.58 12.49
C VAL A 19 0.37 -5.64 13.56
N PRO A 20 0.27 -6.53 14.56
CA PRO A 20 1.32 -6.69 15.56
C PRO A 20 2.65 -7.08 14.94
N ASP A 21 3.74 -6.51 15.45
CA ASP A 21 5.12 -6.87 15.10
C ASP A 21 5.48 -6.71 13.60
N LEU A 22 4.71 -5.93 12.84
CA LEU A 22 5.01 -5.58 11.46
C LEU A 22 5.50 -4.12 11.37
N PRO A 23 6.80 -3.88 11.13
CA PRO A 23 7.29 -2.55 10.81
C PRO A 23 6.71 -2.06 9.47
N VAL A 24 6.04 -0.90 9.50
CA VAL A 24 5.42 -0.27 8.32
C VAL A 24 6.09 1.06 8.02
N TYR A 25 6.71 1.15 6.86
CA TYR A 25 7.31 2.38 6.35
C TYR A 25 6.38 3.04 5.31
N PRO A 26 6.00 4.32 5.50
CA PRO A 26 5.13 5.05 4.58
C PRO A 26 5.88 5.47 3.30
N PRO A 27 5.17 5.97 2.27
CA PRO A 27 5.81 6.45 1.05
C PRO A 27 6.46 7.83 1.24
N GLU A 28 7.39 8.10 0.33
CA GLU A 28 8.40 9.16 0.24
C GLU A 28 7.88 10.60 -0.04
N GLU A 29 6.56 10.86 0.02
CA GLU A 29 5.92 11.95 -0.73
C GLU A 29 5.93 11.75 -2.27
N PRO A 30 5.08 12.47 -3.04
CA PRO A 30 4.85 12.15 -4.44
C PRO A 30 6.01 12.49 -5.41
N ASP A 31 6.95 13.37 -5.00
CA ASP A 31 7.75 14.16 -5.97
C ASP A 31 9.29 14.14 -5.77
N ASP A 32 9.89 13.44 -4.80
CA ASP A 32 11.36 13.46 -4.60
C ASP A 32 11.98 12.10 -4.19
N THR A 33 13.28 11.95 -4.47
CA THR A 33 14.03 10.69 -4.68
C THR A 33 14.87 10.20 -3.48
N GLY A 34 14.42 10.41 -2.23
CA GLY A 34 15.16 9.99 -1.02
C GLY A 34 14.31 9.39 0.12
N GLN A 35 14.64 8.13 0.48
CA GLN A 35 13.98 7.14 1.36
C GLN A 35 13.19 7.62 2.60
N ILE A 36 12.18 6.83 3.05
CA ILE A 36 11.89 6.67 4.51
C ILE A 36 11.78 5.19 4.95
N VAL A 37 12.52 4.30 4.30
CA VAL A 37 13.06 3.14 5.03
C VAL A 37 14.37 3.63 5.62
N PRO A 38 14.53 3.70 6.96
CA PRO A 38 15.77 4.19 7.55
C PRO A 38 16.98 3.40 7.06
N ASP A 39 18.12 4.07 6.90
CA ASP A 39 19.40 3.39 6.71
C ASP A 39 19.59 2.36 7.84
N GLY A 40 19.85 1.11 7.46
CA GLY A 40 20.00 0.01 8.41
C GLY A 40 18.69 -0.60 8.94
N ALA A 41 17.53 -0.27 8.37
CA ALA A 41 16.29 -1.00 8.65
C ALA A 41 16.49 -2.51 8.38
N GLU A 42 16.25 -3.32 9.41
CA GLU A 42 16.43 -4.76 9.30
C GLU A 42 15.12 -5.44 8.89
N PRO A 43 15.12 -6.31 7.86
CA PRO A 43 13.96 -7.14 7.55
C PRO A 43 13.59 -8.05 8.73
N PRO A 44 12.29 -8.39 8.92
CA PRO A 44 11.18 -8.16 8.00
C PRO A 44 10.46 -6.81 8.16
N TYR A 45 10.04 -6.20 7.05
CA TYR A 45 9.22 -4.98 7.06
C TYR A 45 8.35 -4.85 5.80
N VAL A 46 7.38 -3.93 5.82
CA VAL A 46 6.65 -3.50 4.62
C VAL A 46 6.89 -2.03 4.33
N ALA A 47 7.23 -1.70 3.08
CA ALA A 47 7.18 -0.34 2.57
C ALA A 47 5.91 -0.18 1.71
N ALA A 48 4.99 0.69 2.11
CA ALA A 48 3.68 0.84 1.49
C ALA A 48 3.56 2.19 0.80
N GLN A 49 3.16 2.17 -0.48
CA GLN A 49 2.93 3.35 -1.29
C GLN A 49 1.47 3.45 -1.71
N ILE A 50 0.83 4.58 -1.43
CA ILE A 50 -0.56 4.86 -1.78
C ILE A 50 -0.57 6.02 -2.76
N ARG A 51 -0.95 5.77 -4.01
CA ARG A 51 -0.96 6.78 -5.07
C ARG A 51 -2.35 6.91 -5.68
N PRO A 52 -2.80 8.11 -6.07
CA PRO A 52 -4.00 8.25 -6.87
C PRO A 52 -3.88 7.41 -8.16
N GLY A 53 -4.79 6.49 -8.34
CA GLY A 53 -4.89 5.69 -9.56
C GLY A 53 -5.62 6.46 -10.65
N PHE A 54 -5.14 6.38 -11.88
CA PHE A 54 -5.87 6.93 -13.03
C PHE A 54 -6.91 5.93 -13.51
N ALA A 55 -8.20 6.21 -13.27
CA ALA A 55 -9.27 5.47 -13.94
C ALA A 55 -9.34 5.91 -15.41
N LEU A 56 -8.63 5.20 -16.30
CA LEU A 56 -8.72 5.42 -17.74
C LEU A 56 -10.11 5.00 -18.24
N GLY A 57 -11.01 5.97 -18.42
CA GLY A 57 -12.29 5.78 -19.10
C GLY A 57 -13.33 6.86 -18.75
N PRO A 58 -14.12 7.35 -19.71
CA PRO A 58 -15.25 8.23 -19.39
C PRO A 58 -16.31 7.40 -18.66
N SER A 59 -16.34 7.51 -17.33
CA SER A 59 -17.51 7.10 -16.57
C SER A 59 -18.67 7.97 -17.03
N ILE A 60 -19.65 7.40 -17.74
CA ILE A 60 -20.92 8.05 -18.12
C ILE A 60 -21.66 8.60 -16.88
N VAL A 61 -21.37 8.04 -15.71
CA VAL A 61 -21.79 8.59 -14.42
C VAL A 61 -20.75 9.62 -13.99
N ALA A 62 -21.14 10.89 -14.04
CA ALA A 62 -20.36 12.05 -13.60
C ALA A 62 -20.09 12.04 -12.08
N ALA A 63 -19.45 11.00 -11.55
CA ALA A 63 -18.84 11.05 -10.23
C ALA A 63 -17.47 11.73 -10.37
N THR A 64 -17.46 13.04 -10.63
CA THR A 64 -16.27 13.91 -10.66
C THR A 64 -15.47 13.89 -9.34
N THR A 65 -15.96 13.15 -8.35
CA THR A 65 -15.48 13.01 -6.98
C THR A 65 -15.21 11.56 -6.57
N ARG A 66 -15.31 10.58 -7.49
CA ARG A 66 -14.82 9.21 -7.26
C ARG A 66 -13.30 9.27 -7.13
N ALA A 67 -12.77 8.61 -6.10
CA ALA A 67 -11.33 8.50 -5.90
C ALA A 67 -10.93 7.04 -5.97
N VAL A 68 -9.90 6.76 -6.77
CA VAL A 68 -9.28 5.44 -6.87
C VAL A 68 -7.83 5.60 -6.45
N PHE A 69 -7.34 4.70 -5.61
CA PHE A 69 -5.96 4.67 -5.17
C PHE A 69 -5.38 3.29 -5.41
N ASP A 70 -4.18 3.26 -5.98
CA ASP A 70 -3.38 2.05 -6.06
C ASP A 70 -2.46 2.01 -4.82
N ILE A 71 -2.42 0.83 -4.19
CA ILE A 71 -1.66 0.57 -2.97
C ILE A 71 -0.60 -0.47 -3.34
N THR A 72 0.67 -0.06 -3.37
CA THR A 72 1.81 -0.95 -3.62
C THR A 72 2.49 -1.25 -2.29
N CYS A 73 2.56 -2.51 -1.90
CA CYS A 73 3.24 -2.97 -0.69
C CYS A 73 4.46 -3.81 -1.08
N HIS A 74 5.66 -3.30 -0.78
CA HIS A 74 6.91 -4.03 -0.89
C HIS A 74 7.15 -4.78 0.42
N CYS A 75 7.03 -6.11 0.39
CA CYS A 75 7.16 -6.97 1.56
C CYS A 75 8.58 -7.53 1.58
N VAL A 76 9.42 -6.97 2.44
CA VAL A 76 10.85 -7.24 2.47
C VAL A 76 11.17 -8.24 3.59
N GLY A 77 11.91 -9.28 3.25
CA GLY A 77 12.42 -10.29 4.18
C GLY A 77 13.91 -10.57 3.97
N GLY A 78 14.58 -11.12 4.99
CA GLY A 78 15.96 -11.61 4.86
C GLY A 78 16.08 -12.93 4.06
N ASN A 79 14.94 -13.51 3.70
CA ASN A 79 14.80 -14.67 2.81
C ASN A 79 13.36 -14.70 2.24
N ASP A 80 13.12 -15.64 1.34
CA ASP A 80 11.84 -15.85 0.67
C ASP A 80 10.68 -16.19 1.64
N ILE A 81 10.95 -16.99 2.66
CA ILE A 81 9.96 -17.36 3.69
C ILE A 81 9.52 -16.12 4.48
N ALA A 82 10.47 -15.29 4.91
CA ALA A 82 10.20 -14.08 5.66
C ALA A 82 9.43 -13.05 4.82
N ALA A 83 9.82 -12.85 3.55
CA ALA A 83 9.11 -11.96 2.64
C ALA A 83 7.66 -12.43 2.40
N ARG A 84 7.44 -13.74 2.24
CA ARG A 84 6.11 -14.32 2.10
C ARG A 84 5.26 -14.19 3.37
N ALA A 85 5.88 -14.31 4.55
CA ALA A 85 5.19 -14.13 5.82
C ALA A 85 4.68 -12.69 5.98
N VAL A 86 5.51 -11.69 5.66
CA VAL A 86 5.11 -10.28 5.62
C VAL A 86 3.98 -10.07 4.61
N ALA A 87 4.13 -10.62 3.40
CA ALA A 87 3.09 -10.54 2.39
C ALA A 87 1.73 -11.09 2.87
N GLN A 88 1.72 -12.23 3.56
CA GLN A 88 0.49 -12.79 4.11
C GLN A 88 -0.14 -11.88 5.17
N GLN A 89 0.68 -11.25 6.02
CA GLN A 89 0.20 -10.27 7.00
C GLN A 89 -0.43 -9.05 6.32
N VAL A 90 0.21 -8.52 5.27
CA VAL A 90 -0.31 -7.41 4.47
C VAL A 90 -1.63 -7.79 3.78
N VAL A 91 -1.71 -8.97 3.17
CA VAL A 91 -2.95 -9.48 2.57
C VAL A 91 -4.06 -9.59 3.60
N ASN A 92 -3.79 -10.15 4.78
CA ASN A 92 -4.78 -10.27 5.86
C ASN A 92 -5.25 -8.90 6.38
N ALA A 93 -4.39 -7.89 6.35
CA ALA A 93 -4.70 -6.54 6.84
C ALA A 93 -5.48 -5.70 5.82
N LEU A 94 -5.32 -5.97 4.53
CA LEU A 94 -5.88 -5.12 3.47
C LEU A 94 -7.00 -5.79 2.68
N LEU A 95 -6.87 -7.06 2.31
CA LEU A 95 -7.82 -7.70 1.38
C LEU A 95 -9.23 -7.72 1.96
N ASP A 96 -10.18 -7.20 1.17
CA ASP A 96 -11.61 -7.13 1.48
C ASP A 96 -11.96 -6.28 2.73
N VAL A 97 -11.00 -5.52 3.26
CA VAL A 97 -11.24 -4.57 4.35
C VAL A 97 -11.85 -3.29 3.80
N VAL A 98 -12.86 -2.75 4.50
CA VAL A 98 -13.49 -1.46 4.19
C VAL A 98 -12.95 -0.39 5.15
N PRO A 99 -11.97 0.45 4.72
CA PRO A 99 -11.41 1.48 5.58
C PRO A 99 -12.42 2.60 5.85
N THR A 100 -12.42 3.14 7.07
CA THR A 100 -13.25 4.31 7.40
C THR A 100 -12.50 5.59 7.04
N ILE A 101 -13.09 6.44 6.19
CA ILE A 101 -12.53 7.74 5.78
C ILE A 101 -13.64 8.78 5.93
N ALA A 102 -13.38 9.85 6.67
CA ALA A 102 -14.40 10.86 6.98
C ALA A 102 -14.96 11.53 5.71
N GLY A 103 -16.29 11.59 5.59
CA GLY A 103 -16.99 12.17 4.44
C GLY A 103 -16.83 11.38 3.14
N ARG A 104 -16.46 10.09 3.24
CA ARG A 104 -16.36 9.17 2.12
C ARG A 104 -17.07 7.86 2.42
N GLN A 105 -17.73 7.32 1.39
CA GLN A 105 -18.13 5.93 1.34
C GLN A 105 -17.00 5.11 0.72
N SER A 106 -16.36 4.26 1.53
CA SER A 106 -15.32 3.34 1.06
C SER A 106 -15.89 2.01 0.58
N TYR A 107 -15.28 1.46 -0.45
CA TYR A 107 -15.49 0.08 -0.89
C TYR A 107 -14.39 -0.84 -0.34
N PRO A 108 -14.61 -2.17 -0.29
CA PRO A 108 -13.57 -3.10 0.13
C PRO A 108 -12.31 -2.97 -0.72
N ILE A 109 -11.15 -2.95 -0.09
CA ILE A 109 -9.86 -2.93 -0.78
C ILE A 109 -9.71 -4.26 -1.55
N ARG A 110 -9.39 -4.17 -2.84
CA ARG A 110 -9.29 -5.33 -3.72
C ARG A 110 -7.87 -5.60 -4.15
N TYR A 111 -7.51 -6.87 -4.24
CA TYR A 111 -6.27 -7.29 -4.88
C TYR A 111 -6.26 -6.93 -6.38
N LEU A 112 -5.13 -6.45 -6.86
CA LEU A 112 -4.88 -6.20 -8.28
C LEU A 112 -3.88 -7.19 -8.86
N ASP A 113 -2.68 -7.26 -8.26
CA ASP A 113 -1.57 -8.05 -8.79
C ASP A 113 -0.53 -8.36 -7.70
N SER A 114 0.33 -9.34 -7.94
CA SER A 114 1.50 -9.67 -7.12
C SER A 114 2.61 -10.17 -8.04
N PRO A 115 3.49 -9.26 -8.49
CA PRO A 115 4.67 -9.63 -9.24
C PRO A 115 5.49 -10.70 -8.48
N PRO A 116 6.21 -11.59 -9.19
CA PRO A 116 7.05 -12.58 -8.53
C PRO A 116 8.10 -11.93 -7.63
N ALA A 117 8.41 -12.58 -6.50
CA ALA A 117 9.48 -12.15 -5.60
C ALA A 117 10.80 -11.93 -6.34
N ARG A 118 11.54 -10.90 -5.94
CA ARG A 118 12.84 -10.57 -6.51
C ARG A 118 13.89 -10.49 -5.41
N PRO A 119 15.04 -11.15 -5.56
CA PRO A 119 16.18 -10.87 -4.71
C PRO A 119 16.69 -9.46 -5.01
N ASP A 120 17.06 -8.73 -3.98
CA ASP A 120 17.69 -7.43 -4.07
C ASP A 120 18.97 -7.44 -3.22
N GLU A 121 20.10 -7.22 -3.88
CA GLU A 121 21.44 -7.16 -3.28
C GLU A 121 21.98 -5.73 -3.19
N SER A 122 21.23 -4.74 -3.69
CA SER A 122 21.66 -3.33 -3.76
C SER A 122 21.88 -2.71 -2.37
N THR A 123 21.28 -3.29 -1.34
CA THR A 123 21.41 -2.88 0.07
C THR A 123 22.70 -3.37 0.74
N GLY A 124 23.56 -4.10 0.02
CA GLY A 124 24.78 -4.72 0.56
C GLY A 124 24.53 -5.99 1.38
N ARG A 125 23.27 -6.42 1.49
CA ARG A 125 22.83 -7.70 2.06
C ARG A 125 21.80 -8.31 1.11
N LEU A 126 21.73 -9.65 1.04
CA LEU A 126 20.67 -10.30 0.28
C LEU A 126 19.34 -10.09 1.01
N VAL A 127 18.42 -9.37 0.40
CA VAL A 127 17.03 -9.29 0.80
C VAL A 127 16.13 -9.84 -0.30
N VAL A 128 14.92 -10.23 0.07
CA VAL A 128 13.88 -10.65 -0.88
C VAL A 128 12.72 -9.70 -0.75
N ASP A 129 12.33 -9.07 -1.87
CA ASP A 129 11.12 -8.26 -1.97
C ASP A 129 10.01 -9.05 -2.65
N GLN A 130 8.85 -9.11 -2.01
CA GLN A 130 7.61 -9.59 -2.60
C GLN A 130 6.61 -8.44 -2.66
N THR A 131 6.29 -7.99 -3.87
CA THR A 131 5.36 -6.88 -4.07
C THR A 131 3.91 -7.36 -4.16
N TYR A 132 3.00 -6.62 -3.53
CA TYR A 132 1.54 -6.78 -3.66
C TYR A 132 0.88 -5.45 -4.04
N LEU A 133 -0.04 -5.49 -4.99
CA LEU A 133 -0.79 -4.34 -5.45
C LEU A 133 -2.26 -4.53 -5.09
N PHE A 134 -2.84 -3.50 -4.48
CA PHE A 134 -4.27 -3.43 -4.15
C PHE A 134 -4.88 -2.14 -4.68
N ARG A 135 -6.21 -2.09 -4.72
CA ARG A 135 -7.01 -0.93 -5.07
C ARG A 135 -7.94 -0.56 -3.93
N LEU A 136 -7.91 0.71 -3.56
CA LEU A 136 -8.96 1.35 -2.76
C LEU A 136 -9.83 2.21 -3.66
N GLU A 137 -11.14 2.09 -3.52
CA GLU A 137 -12.11 2.95 -4.19
C GLU A 137 -13.02 3.60 -3.16
N THR A 138 -13.27 4.90 -3.35
CA THR A 138 -14.19 5.67 -2.50
C THR A 138 -15.07 6.60 -3.34
N LEU A 139 -16.28 6.85 -2.84
CA LEU A 139 -17.23 7.85 -3.34
C LEU A 139 -17.51 8.91 -2.25
N PRO A 140 -18.08 10.08 -2.60
CA PRO A 140 -18.62 10.97 -1.58
C PRO A 140 -19.74 10.29 -0.80
N GLY A 141 -19.77 10.45 0.52
CA GLY A 141 -20.80 9.86 1.38
C GLY A 141 -20.54 10.13 2.85
#